data_AF-A0A9E5G5J8-F1
#
_entry.id   AF-A0A9E5G5J8-F1
#
_cell.length_a   1.000
_cell.length_b   1.000
_cell.length_c   1.000
_cell.angle_alpha   90.00
_cell.angle_beta   90.00
_cell.angle_gamma   90.00
#
_symmetry.space_group_name_H-M   'P 1'
#
loop_
_entity.id
_entity.type
_entity.pdbx_description
1 polymer ?
#
loop_
_entity_poly.entity_id
_entity_poly.type
_entity_poly.pdbx_seq_one_letter_code
_entity_poly.pdbx_strand_id
1 'polypeptide(L)'
;MKKHSRLLGGVLVVLLIISLCVPALAANLVRKNITIDSGVSIFTDESKLIPKDVNGNVVDAFIYNGTTYLPVRALSEALGKTIAWDGATGTVFVSGFAADDKNAEYLESYFEIPAFTATVSRADFDAALVKIEGEKTDGTGTLTVAEAVKATVIAAGMKELALTYTAPVDTGKAKERLAAYGVTGVSDAYAPYVAAALDTDIAMSTYSFGAALDAKTADALLMAAVNISSIGRNYLGMASDPDIYAKLQSTWNSFTNFDDEKLSNFGAQLVIQGASTGYSLKYDGYDANFLSKYTLSYGHSDITHAIQLIGLLNSEGIDAKVQMEPKVSIYEYMVEWGDPTKVEATPTYELKAISGGRWLCYAMEYDLKLEFDTIKDRDAFHSVIEAYAKKYDTNVDSDGKPTVPLLASSWWQPLYSTTYPTTVNNFKLLKDNIIYDGDYSIHPYSTTDGTAKIAAVVASVAPDLEVVPVDLYVNPAFYNYLTGADHQ
;
A
#
# COMPACT_ATOMS: atom_id res chain seq x y z
N MET A 1 5.48 64.22 -41.68
CA MET A 1 5.42 62.92 -40.98
C MET A 1 6.68 62.70 -40.16
N LYS A 2 6.70 62.97 -38.84
CA LYS A 2 7.76 62.54 -37.88
C LYS A 2 7.50 62.98 -36.43
N LYS A 3 6.26 62.86 -35.92
CA LYS A 3 5.94 63.23 -34.52
C LYS A 3 5.16 62.19 -33.70
N HIS A 4 4.84 61.02 -34.24
CA HIS A 4 3.99 60.04 -33.52
C HIS A 4 4.66 58.69 -33.16
N SER A 5 5.92 58.42 -33.55
CA SER A 5 6.56 57.12 -33.21
C SER A 5 7.17 57.05 -31.81
N ARG A 6 7.36 58.19 -31.13
CA ARG A 6 7.96 58.23 -29.78
C ARG A 6 6.96 58.11 -28.63
N LEU A 7 5.67 58.36 -28.87
CA LEU A 7 4.63 58.18 -27.86
C LEU A 7 4.15 56.72 -27.75
N LEU A 8 4.11 55.96 -28.85
CA LEU A 8 3.69 54.56 -28.81
C LEU A 8 4.71 53.64 -28.12
N GLY A 9 6.01 53.89 -28.29
CA GLY A 9 7.07 53.11 -27.63
C GLY A 9 7.13 53.34 -26.11
N GLY A 10 6.83 54.55 -25.64
CA GLY A 10 6.80 54.86 -24.21
C GLY A 10 5.61 54.25 -23.49
N VAL A 11 4.43 54.23 -24.13
CA VAL A 11 3.20 53.64 -23.55
C VAL A 11 3.30 52.11 -23.48
N LEU A 12 3.97 51.45 -24.44
CA LEU A 12 4.15 49.99 -24.41
C LEU A 12 5.12 49.53 -23.30
N VAL A 13 6.18 50.30 -23.01
CA VAL A 13 7.15 49.98 -21.96
C VAL A 13 6.57 50.22 -20.56
N VAL A 14 5.73 51.24 -20.39
CA VAL A 14 5.04 51.49 -19.11
C VAL A 14 3.97 50.43 -18.83
N LEU A 15 3.27 49.93 -19.86
CA LEU A 15 2.32 48.82 -19.71
C LEU A 15 3.01 47.47 -19.41
N LEU A 16 4.21 47.23 -19.95
CA LEU A 16 4.98 46.01 -19.67
C LEU A 16 5.61 46.00 -18.27
N ILE A 17 5.90 47.17 -17.69
CA ILE A 17 6.44 47.30 -16.32
C ILE A 17 5.31 47.19 -15.28
N ILE A 18 4.08 47.60 -15.63
CA ILE A 18 2.92 47.43 -14.75
C ILE A 18 2.40 45.97 -14.76
N SER A 19 2.65 45.19 -15.81
CA SER A 19 2.28 43.75 -15.83
C SER A 19 3.27 42.81 -15.13
N LEU A 20 4.42 43.31 -14.66
CA LEU A 20 5.44 42.52 -13.94
C LEU A 20 5.40 42.69 -12.42
N CYS A 21 4.45 43.47 -11.89
CA CYS A 21 4.25 43.65 -10.46
C CYS A 21 2.80 43.28 -10.09
N VAL A 22 2.41 42.02 -10.27
CA VAL A 22 1.48 41.43 -9.30
C VAL A 22 2.37 40.97 -8.16
N PRO A 23 2.45 41.69 -7.02
CA PRO A 23 3.03 41.09 -5.84
C PRO A 23 2.18 39.85 -5.56
N ALA A 24 2.79 38.67 -5.69
CA ALA A 24 2.31 37.52 -4.94
C ALA A 24 2.09 38.02 -3.52
N LEU A 25 0.86 37.89 -2.99
CA LEU A 25 0.59 38.16 -1.59
C LEU A 25 1.42 37.16 -0.77
N ALA A 26 2.70 37.45 -0.57
CA ALA A 26 3.46 36.87 0.50
C ALA A 26 2.75 37.33 1.78
N ALA A 27 2.19 36.38 2.53
CA ALA A 27 1.68 36.64 3.85
C ALA A 27 2.87 37.14 4.69
N ASN A 28 2.99 38.45 4.86
CA ASN A 28 3.99 39.01 5.75
C ASN A 28 3.65 38.53 7.16
N LEU A 29 4.44 37.62 7.71
CA LEU A 29 4.30 37.16 9.08
C LEU A 29 4.41 38.38 10.02
N VAL A 30 3.28 38.75 10.62
CA VAL A 30 3.24 39.84 11.58
C VAL A 30 3.69 39.28 12.92
N ARG A 31 4.90 39.66 13.35
CA ARG A 31 5.37 39.34 14.70
C ARG A 31 4.58 40.18 15.71
N LYS A 32 3.84 39.50 16.58
CA LYS A 32 3.15 40.11 17.73
C LYS A 32 3.73 39.54 19.02
N ASN A 33 3.92 40.41 20.00
CA ASN A 33 4.10 39.97 21.38
C ASN A 33 2.71 39.74 21.98
N ILE A 34 2.51 38.57 22.56
CA ILE A 34 1.25 38.18 23.20
C ILE A 34 1.51 37.78 24.66
N THR A 35 0.54 38.05 25.53
CA THR A 35 0.51 37.48 26.89
C THR A 35 -0.34 36.23 26.84
N ILE A 36 0.18 35.12 27.38
CA ILE A 36 -0.47 33.81 27.34
C ILE A 36 -0.60 33.25 28.75
N ASP A 37 -1.58 32.35 28.94
CA ASP A 37 -1.67 31.52 30.13
C ASP A 37 -1.17 30.11 29.80
N SER A 38 -0.19 29.63 30.57
CA SER A 38 0.43 28.31 30.43
C SER A 38 -0.25 27.24 31.28
N GLY A 39 0.06 25.96 31.05
CA GLY A 39 -0.41 24.84 31.88
C GLY A 39 -1.56 24.03 31.27
N VAL A 40 -1.86 24.23 29.98
CA VAL A 40 -2.80 23.41 29.24
C VAL A 40 -2.25 21.99 29.10
N SER A 41 -3.02 20.99 29.54
CA SER A 41 -2.70 19.58 29.30
C SER A 41 -3.53 19.05 28.14
N ILE A 42 -2.89 18.31 27.25
CA ILE A 42 -3.54 17.64 26.12
C ILE A 42 -3.61 16.15 26.43
N PHE A 43 -4.77 15.53 26.17
CA PHE A 43 -4.96 14.09 26.26
C PHE A 43 -5.44 13.56 24.91
N THR A 44 -4.88 12.45 24.47
CA THR A 44 -5.32 11.66 23.31
C THR A 44 -5.50 10.23 23.79
N ASP A 45 -6.67 9.64 23.55
CA ASP A 45 -7.01 8.27 24.01
C ASP A 45 -6.66 8.03 25.49
N GLU A 46 -7.10 8.95 26.35
CA GLU A 46 -6.89 8.95 27.81
C GLU A 46 -5.41 9.07 28.26
N SER A 47 -4.46 9.18 27.32
CA SER A 47 -3.04 9.35 27.60
C SER A 47 -2.63 10.81 27.47
N LYS A 48 -1.81 11.30 28.41
CA LYS A 48 -1.31 12.68 28.37
C LYS A 48 -0.30 12.83 27.23
N LEU A 49 -0.62 13.64 26.23
CA LEU A 49 0.28 14.00 25.14
C LEU A 49 1.30 15.04 25.65
N ILE A 50 2.58 14.79 25.38
CA ILE A 50 3.67 15.76 25.58
C ILE A 50 4.06 16.28 24.20
N PRO A 51 3.61 17.48 23.80
CA PRO A 51 3.86 17.98 22.46
C PRO A 51 5.35 18.26 22.26
N LYS A 52 5.90 17.85 21.12
CA LYS A 52 7.30 18.09 20.76
C LYS A 52 7.43 18.73 19.37
N ASP A 53 8.52 19.46 19.15
CA ASP A 53 8.92 19.98 17.84
C ASP A 53 9.75 18.95 17.04
N VAL A 54 10.15 19.32 15.82
CA VAL A 54 10.97 18.47 14.92
C VAL A 54 12.33 18.09 15.49
N ASN A 55 12.83 18.82 16.50
CA ASN A 55 14.09 18.55 17.16
C ASN A 55 13.90 17.80 18.48
N GLY A 56 12.68 17.38 18.80
CA GLY A 56 12.33 16.68 20.04
C GLY A 56 12.17 17.58 21.26
N ASN A 57 12.19 18.91 21.11
CA ASN A 57 11.98 19.84 22.23
C ASN A 57 10.50 19.91 22.57
N VAL A 58 10.18 19.99 23.87
CA VAL A 58 8.80 20.14 24.33
C VAL A 58 8.25 21.50 23.89
N VAL A 59 7.04 21.51 23.35
CA VAL A 59 6.30 22.71 22.93
C VAL A 59 5.07 22.88 23.81
N ASP A 60 4.88 24.07 24.36
CA ASP A 60 3.74 24.35 25.22
C ASP A 60 2.45 24.55 24.42
N ALA A 61 1.37 23.97 24.93
CA ALA A 61 0.02 24.44 24.66
C ALA A 61 -0.32 25.60 25.60
N PHE A 62 -1.02 26.60 25.09
CA PHE A 62 -1.28 27.83 25.85
C PHE A 62 -2.66 28.39 25.55
N ILE A 63 -3.17 29.24 26.44
CA ILE A 63 -4.39 30.00 26.24
C ILE A 63 -4.00 31.44 25.87
N TYR A 64 -4.63 31.96 24.83
CA TYR A 64 -4.54 33.37 24.44
C TYR A 64 -5.94 33.92 24.21
N ASN A 65 -6.32 34.98 24.94
CA ASN A 65 -7.65 35.59 24.92
C ASN A 65 -8.80 34.57 25.10
N GLY A 66 -8.65 33.64 26.05
CA GLY A 66 -9.67 32.62 26.33
C GLY A 66 -9.78 31.51 25.28
N THR A 67 -8.92 31.51 24.26
CA THR A 67 -8.84 30.43 23.26
C THR A 67 -7.60 29.58 23.52
N THR A 68 -7.76 28.27 23.51
CA THR A 68 -6.65 27.31 23.64
C THR A 68 -5.97 27.11 22.28
N TYR A 69 -4.66 27.29 22.24
CA TYR A 69 -3.80 27.05 21.08
C TYR A 69 -2.96 25.81 21.34
N LEU A 70 -3.04 24.85 20.41
CA LEU A 70 -2.34 23.57 20.51
C LEU A 70 -1.26 23.48 19.42
N PRO A 71 -0.09 22.86 19.70
CA PRO A 71 0.91 22.58 18.67
C PRO A 71 0.34 21.62 17.62
N VAL A 72 0.00 22.16 16.45
CA VAL A 72 -0.69 21.41 15.39
C VAL A 72 0.05 20.14 14.99
N ARG A 73 1.40 20.18 14.90
CA ARG A 73 2.25 19.02 14.59
C ARG A 73 2.05 17.87 15.56
N ALA A 74 2.27 18.13 16.85
CA ALA A 74 2.14 17.10 17.87
C ALA A 74 0.72 16.53 17.93
N LEU A 75 -0.30 17.38 17.73
CA LEU A 75 -1.68 16.93 17.72
C LEU A 75 -2.00 16.09 16.48
N SER A 76 -1.56 16.51 15.30
CA SER A 76 -1.78 15.76 14.06
C SER A 76 -1.03 14.43 14.07
N GLU A 77 0.22 14.39 14.52
CA GLU A 77 0.99 13.15 14.70
C GLU A 77 0.28 12.21 15.69
N ALA A 78 -0.22 12.73 16.82
CA ALA A 78 -1.01 11.95 17.77
C ALA A 78 -2.34 11.45 17.18
N LEU A 79 -2.86 12.10 16.14
CA LEU A 79 -4.08 11.73 15.42
C LEU A 79 -3.80 10.95 14.12
N GLY A 80 -2.55 10.53 13.88
CA GLY A 80 -2.15 9.78 12.67
C GLY A 80 -2.26 10.58 11.37
N LYS A 81 -2.12 11.91 11.43
CA LYS A 81 -2.20 12.81 10.28
C LYS A 81 -0.83 13.39 9.94
N THR A 82 -0.54 13.49 8.65
CA THR A 82 0.70 14.08 8.15
C THR A 82 0.60 15.61 8.13
N ILE A 83 1.71 16.29 8.46
CA ILE A 83 1.80 17.75 8.39
C ILE A 83 2.82 18.19 7.35
N ALA A 84 2.43 19.13 6.49
CA ALA A 84 3.35 19.92 5.68
C ALA A 84 3.22 21.42 6.02
N TRP A 85 4.34 22.15 6.00
CA TRP A 85 4.39 23.60 6.20
C TRP A 85 4.89 24.27 4.93
N ASP A 86 4.10 25.19 4.37
CA ASP A 86 4.52 26.09 3.31
C ASP A 86 4.93 27.43 3.90
N GLY A 87 6.24 27.67 3.96
CA GLY A 87 6.82 28.91 4.49
C GLY A 87 6.63 30.14 3.59
N ALA A 88 6.33 29.96 2.30
CA ALA A 88 6.11 31.10 1.39
C ALA A 88 4.73 31.73 1.62
N THR A 89 3.72 30.91 1.90
CA THR A 89 2.34 31.36 2.15
C THR A 89 1.97 31.41 3.63
N GLY A 90 2.78 30.80 4.50
CA GLY A 90 2.49 30.69 5.93
C GLY A 90 1.36 29.69 6.23
N THR A 91 1.28 28.60 5.45
CA THR A 91 0.16 27.65 5.49
C THR A 91 0.57 26.31 6.10
N VAL A 92 -0.23 25.82 7.05
CA VAL A 92 -0.12 24.44 7.56
C VAL A 92 -1.11 23.57 6.78
N PHE A 93 -0.62 22.50 6.17
CA PHE A 93 -1.43 21.42 5.61
C PHE A 93 -1.46 20.28 6.61
N VAL A 94 -2.66 19.90 7.04
CA VAL A 94 -2.92 18.68 7.81
C VAL A 94 -3.61 17.73 6.84
N SER A 95 -2.84 16.84 6.21
CA SER A 95 -3.35 15.93 5.20
C SER A 95 -3.90 14.66 5.85
N GLY A 96 -5.20 14.43 5.67
CA GLY A 96 -5.86 13.15 5.94
C GLY A 96 -5.84 12.18 4.76
N PHE A 97 -5.41 12.66 3.59
CA PHE A 97 -5.14 11.88 2.38
C PHE A 97 -3.90 12.51 1.74
N ALA A 98 -2.78 11.78 1.74
CA ALA A 98 -1.66 12.13 0.88
C ALA A 98 -1.88 11.38 -0.43
N ALA A 99 -1.88 12.08 -1.57
CA ALA A 99 -1.66 11.40 -2.83
C ALA A 99 -0.35 10.61 -2.69
N ASP A 100 -0.42 9.28 -2.78
CA ASP A 100 0.74 8.41 -2.66
C ASP A 100 1.78 8.87 -3.70
N ASP A 101 2.96 9.28 -3.24
CA ASP A 101 4.03 9.76 -4.13
C ASP A 101 4.49 8.66 -5.10
N LYS A 102 4.03 7.41 -4.92
CA LYS A 102 4.23 6.25 -5.81
C LYS A 102 3.12 6.09 -6.86
N ASN A 103 2.15 6.99 -6.97
CA ASN A 103 1.03 6.86 -7.93
C ASN A 103 1.52 6.68 -9.37
N ALA A 104 2.46 7.50 -9.83
CA ALA A 104 3.01 7.38 -11.18
C ALA A 104 3.73 6.03 -11.39
N GLU A 105 4.54 5.59 -10.42
CA GLU A 105 5.23 4.30 -10.46
C GLU A 105 4.24 3.12 -10.50
N TYR A 106 3.13 3.23 -9.77
CA TYR A 106 2.05 2.25 -9.79
C TYR A 106 1.34 2.19 -11.15
N LEU A 107 0.93 3.35 -11.65
CA LEU A 107 0.26 3.49 -12.94
C LEU A 107 1.12 2.96 -14.09
N GLU A 108 2.43 3.19 -14.03
CA GLU A 108 3.39 2.63 -14.99
C GLU A 108 3.50 1.11 -14.87
N SER A 109 3.63 0.59 -13.65
CA SER A 109 3.87 -0.84 -13.41
C SER A 109 2.67 -1.73 -13.72
N TYR A 110 1.44 -1.27 -13.42
CA TYR A 110 0.22 -2.08 -13.51
C TYR A 110 -0.68 -1.72 -14.70
N PHE A 111 -0.58 -0.49 -15.22
CA PHE A 111 -1.42 -0.03 -16.33
C PHE A 111 -0.61 0.49 -17.51
N GLU A 112 0.72 0.40 -17.48
CA GLU A 112 1.61 0.91 -18.52
C GLU A 112 1.39 2.41 -18.83
N ILE A 113 0.91 3.19 -17.87
CA ILE A 113 0.72 4.65 -18.02
C ILE A 113 2.02 5.34 -17.62
N PRO A 114 2.76 5.96 -18.56
CA PRO A 114 4.01 6.62 -18.23
C PRO A 114 3.78 7.83 -17.31
N ALA A 115 4.73 8.09 -16.42
CA ALA A 115 4.68 9.26 -15.55
C ALA A 115 4.53 10.56 -16.35
N PHE A 116 3.57 11.39 -15.95
CA PHE A 116 3.43 12.73 -16.52
C PHE A 116 4.52 13.65 -15.96
N THR A 117 5.03 14.57 -16.79
CA THR A 117 6.20 15.41 -16.43
C THR A 117 5.87 16.89 -16.30
N ALA A 118 4.68 17.32 -16.71
CA ALA A 118 4.27 18.73 -16.72
C ALA A 118 2.74 18.85 -16.76
N THR A 119 2.22 19.87 -17.44
CA THR A 119 0.80 19.96 -17.80
C THR A 119 0.43 18.78 -18.70
N VAL A 120 -0.61 18.05 -18.33
CA VAL A 120 -1.10 16.88 -19.03
C VAL A 120 -2.06 17.32 -20.13
N SER A 121 -1.82 16.86 -21.36
CA SER A 121 -2.72 17.14 -22.45
C SER A 121 -3.98 16.29 -22.34
N ARG A 122 -5.09 16.75 -22.94
CA ARG A 122 -6.32 15.97 -23.00
C ARG A 122 -6.09 14.59 -23.63
N ALA A 123 -5.31 14.54 -24.71
CA ALA A 123 -5.03 13.30 -25.42
C ALA A 123 -4.28 12.29 -24.55
N ASP A 124 -3.32 12.75 -23.76
CA ASP A 124 -2.54 11.88 -22.87
C ASP A 124 -3.40 11.38 -21.70
N PHE A 125 -4.22 12.25 -21.10
CA PHE A 125 -5.13 11.86 -20.03
C PHE A 125 -6.23 10.91 -20.52
N ASP A 126 -6.80 11.16 -21.70
CA ASP A 126 -7.79 10.27 -22.34
C ASP A 126 -7.19 8.91 -22.67
N ALA A 127 -5.91 8.85 -23.09
CA ALA A 127 -5.21 7.59 -23.31
C ALA A 127 -5.01 6.83 -22.00
N ALA A 128 -4.66 7.52 -20.91
CA ALA A 128 -4.54 6.94 -19.59
C ALA A 128 -5.87 6.42 -19.03
N LEU A 129 -6.97 7.18 -19.20
CA LEU A 129 -8.32 6.74 -18.82
C LEU A 129 -8.70 5.42 -19.49
N VAL A 130 -8.42 5.26 -20.78
CA VAL A 130 -8.70 3.99 -21.50
C VAL A 130 -7.93 2.81 -20.90
N LYS A 131 -6.70 3.02 -20.43
CA LYS A 131 -5.90 1.94 -19.82
C LYS A 131 -6.42 1.48 -18.45
N ILE A 132 -7.20 2.33 -17.78
CA ILE A 132 -7.91 2.00 -16.52
C ILE A 132 -9.41 1.74 -16.76
N GLU A 133 -9.76 1.33 -17.98
CA GLU A 133 -11.14 0.99 -18.41
C GLU A 133 -12.15 2.15 -18.35
N GLY A 134 -11.67 3.39 -18.27
CA GLY A 134 -12.46 4.61 -18.28
C GLY A 134 -12.82 5.13 -19.67
N GLU A 135 -13.84 5.99 -19.71
CA GLU A 135 -14.24 6.71 -20.92
C GLU A 135 -13.42 8.00 -21.12
N LYS A 136 -13.24 8.41 -22.38
CA LYS A 136 -12.54 9.67 -22.71
C LYS A 136 -13.32 10.89 -22.24
N THR A 137 -12.60 11.96 -21.90
CA THR A 137 -13.20 13.25 -21.55
C THR A 137 -14.02 13.83 -22.70
N ASP A 138 -15.11 14.54 -22.36
CA ASP A 138 -15.86 15.34 -23.32
C ASP A 138 -15.28 16.76 -23.38
N GLY A 139 -14.89 17.23 -24.57
CA GLY A 139 -14.40 18.61 -24.72
C GLY A 139 -13.34 18.80 -25.81
N THR A 140 -12.87 20.05 -25.92
CA THR A 140 -11.79 20.44 -26.83
C THR A 140 -10.85 21.42 -26.13
N GLY A 141 -9.60 21.52 -26.59
CA GLY A 141 -8.61 22.43 -26.02
C GLY A 141 -7.97 21.91 -24.72
N THR A 142 -7.45 22.84 -23.91
CA THR A 142 -6.77 22.53 -22.65
C THR A 142 -7.69 21.76 -21.71
N LEU A 143 -7.22 20.64 -21.16
CA LEU A 143 -7.92 19.87 -20.14
C LEU A 143 -7.81 20.59 -18.80
N THR A 144 -8.94 20.95 -18.21
CA THR A 144 -8.99 21.53 -16.86
C THR A 144 -9.07 20.45 -15.79
N VAL A 145 -8.68 20.78 -14.56
CA VAL A 145 -8.81 19.87 -13.42
C VAL A 145 -10.27 19.47 -13.18
N ALA A 146 -11.25 20.37 -13.33
CA ALA A 146 -12.67 20.04 -13.19
C ALA A 146 -13.17 19.01 -14.22
N GLU A 147 -12.69 19.09 -15.46
CA GLU A 147 -13.01 18.12 -16.51
C GLU A 147 -12.40 16.76 -16.23
N ALA A 148 -11.14 16.75 -15.78
CA ALA A 148 -10.47 15.51 -15.37
C ALA A 148 -11.20 14.85 -14.20
N VAL A 149 -11.59 15.62 -13.17
CA VAL A 149 -12.37 15.13 -12.02
C VAL A 149 -13.69 14.51 -12.47
N LYS A 150 -14.42 15.15 -13.39
CA LYS A 150 -15.66 14.56 -13.93
C LYS A 150 -15.40 13.21 -14.58
N ALA A 151 -14.38 13.10 -15.44
CA ALA A 151 -14.06 11.84 -16.10
C ALA A 151 -13.62 10.76 -15.09
N THR A 152 -12.84 11.13 -14.08
CA THR A 152 -12.44 10.23 -12.99
C THR A 152 -13.62 9.74 -12.16
N VAL A 153 -14.58 10.61 -11.80
CA VAL A 153 -15.81 10.21 -11.10
C VAL A 153 -16.61 9.20 -11.91
N ILE A 154 -16.65 9.36 -13.23
CA ILE A 154 -17.32 8.41 -14.13
C ILE A 154 -16.55 7.08 -14.19
N ALA A 155 -15.23 7.13 -14.38
CA ALA A 155 -14.37 5.94 -14.39
C ALA A 155 -14.41 5.15 -13.07
N ALA A 156 -14.65 5.84 -11.95
CA ALA A 156 -14.84 5.26 -10.63
C ALA A 156 -16.26 4.67 -10.40
N GLY A 157 -17.15 4.69 -11.41
CA GLY A 157 -18.53 4.22 -11.26
C GLY A 157 -19.44 5.11 -10.40
N MET A 158 -19.05 6.37 -10.17
CA MET A 158 -19.74 7.29 -9.24
C MET A 158 -20.64 8.33 -9.94
N LYS A 159 -20.96 8.11 -11.21
CA LYS A 159 -21.74 9.06 -12.03
C LYS A 159 -23.13 9.30 -11.45
N GLU A 160 -23.87 8.26 -11.12
CA GLU A 160 -25.23 8.35 -10.57
C GLU A 160 -25.22 9.05 -9.21
N LEU A 161 -24.22 8.76 -8.36
CA LEU A 161 -24.02 9.46 -7.10
C LEU A 161 -23.81 10.96 -7.34
N ALA A 162 -22.93 11.34 -8.27
CA ALA A 162 -22.71 12.73 -8.61
C ALA A 162 -23.99 13.43 -9.11
N LEU A 163 -24.81 12.75 -9.90
CA LEU A 163 -26.10 13.30 -10.36
C LEU A 163 -27.08 13.56 -9.20
N THR A 164 -26.98 12.87 -8.06
CA THR A 164 -27.80 13.20 -6.87
C THR A 164 -27.54 14.60 -6.33
N TYR A 165 -26.39 15.20 -6.62
CA TYR A 165 -26.04 16.56 -6.19
C TYR A 165 -26.80 17.63 -6.96
N THR A 166 -27.46 17.25 -8.06
CA THR A 166 -28.37 18.09 -8.83
C THR A 166 -29.83 17.94 -8.39
N ALA A 167 -30.15 17.01 -7.48
CA ALA A 167 -31.52 16.70 -7.05
C ALA A 167 -31.89 17.40 -5.71
N PRO A 168 -33.11 17.95 -5.57
CA PRO A 168 -34.07 18.22 -6.64
C PRO A 168 -33.49 19.21 -7.66
N VAL A 169 -33.88 19.07 -8.94
CA VAL A 169 -33.42 19.93 -10.04
C VAL A 169 -33.54 21.41 -9.65
N ASP A 170 -32.50 22.19 -9.93
CA ASP A 170 -32.34 23.62 -9.58
C ASP A 170 -32.16 23.96 -8.08
N THR A 171 -32.41 23.02 -7.17
CA THR A 171 -32.18 23.19 -5.71
C THR A 171 -31.13 22.22 -5.14
N GLY A 172 -30.39 21.53 -6.02
CA GLY A 172 -29.43 20.50 -5.63
C GLY A 172 -28.33 20.99 -4.66
N LYS A 173 -27.76 20.05 -3.92
CA LYS A 173 -26.76 20.32 -2.85
C LYS A 173 -25.35 20.67 -3.35
N ALA A 174 -25.06 20.62 -4.66
CA ALA A 174 -23.70 20.81 -5.19
C ALA A 174 -23.03 22.11 -4.70
N LYS A 175 -23.72 23.26 -4.81
CA LYS A 175 -23.17 24.57 -4.41
C LYS A 175 -22.89 24.65 -2.91
N GLU A 176 -23.79 24.10 -2.09
CA GLU A 176 -23.63 24.05 -0.63
C GLU A 176 -22.44 23.16 -0.25
N ARG A 177 -22.30 21.99 -0.88
CA ARG A 177 -21.16 21.08 -0.64
C ARG A 177 -19.85 21.74 -1.03
N LEU A 178 -19.74 22.34 -2.21
CA LEU A 178 -18.53 23.07 -2.62
C LEU A 178 -18.17 24.17 -1.62
N ALA A 179 -19.15 24.94 -1.15
CA ALA A 179 -18.95 25.99 -0.14
C ALA A 179 -18.45 25.41 1.20
N ALA A 180 -18.94 24.24 1.63
CA ALA A 180 -18.48 23.57 2.84
C ALA A 180 -16.99 23.17 2.79
N TYR A 181 -16.46 22.88 1.59
CA TYR A 181 -15.04 22.64 1.36
C TYR A 181 -14.24 23.90 1.02
N GLY A 182 -14.87 25.09 1.00
CA GLY A 182 -14.22 26.34 0.61
C GLY A 182 -13.88 26.45 -0.88
N VAL A 183 -14.46 25.59 -1.72
CA VAL A 183 -14.20 25.54 -3.17
C VAL A 183 -15.12 26.51 -3.90
N THR A 184 -14.54 27.34 -4.78
CA THR A 184 -15.27 28.32 -5.60
C THR A 184 -14.79 28.29 -7.05
N GLY A 185 -15.53 28.92 -7.97
CA GLY A 185 -15.11 29.06 -9.37
C GLY A 185 -15.28 27.81 -10.25
N VAL A 186 -15.92 26.75 -9.74
CA VAL A 186 -16.32 25.59 -10.54
C VAL A 186 -17.60 25.92 -11.30
N SER A 187 -17.63 25.65 -12.61
CA SER A 187 -18.83 25.90 -13.42
C SER A 187 -19.98 24.95 -13.03
N ASP A 188 -21.23 25.37 -13.26
CA ASP A 188 -22.42 24.57 -12.93
C ASP A 188 -22.42 23.19 -13.62
N ALA A 189 -21.77 23.06 -14.78
CA ALA A 189 -21.64 21.80 -15.52
C ALA A 189 -20.76 20.75 -14.80
N TYR A 190 -19.76 21.19 -14.02
CA TYR A 190 -18.84 20.31 -13.30
C TYR A 190 -19.10 20.27 -11.78
N ALA A 191 -19.83 21.25 -11.24
CA ALA A 191 -20.16 21.37 -9.82
C ALA A 191 -20.67 20.07 -9.15
N PRO A 192 -21.61 19.29 -9.72
CA PRO A 192 -22.06 18.05 -9.08
C PRO A 192 -20.96 16.98 -9.00
N TYR A 193 -20.13 16.86 -10.03
CA TYR A 193 -19.02 15.90 -10.06
C TYR A 193 -17.91 16.29 -9.09
N VAL A 194 -17.53 17.57 -9.06
CA VAL A 194 -16.52 18.05 -8.10
C VAL A 194 -17.01 17.92 -6.66
N ALA A 195 -18.27 18.26 -6.39
CA ALA A 195 -18.83 18.10 -5.05
C ALA A 195 -18.86 16.63 -4.59
N ALA A 196 -19.26 15.71 -5.48
CA ALA A 196 -19.22 14.29 -5.18
C ALA A 196 -17.78 13.79 -4.97
N ALA A 197 -16.84 14.21 -5.83
CA ALA A 197 -15.44 13.83 -5.70
C ALA A 197 -14.80 14.27 -4.39
N LEU A 198 -15.21 15.41 -3.83
CA LEU A 198 -14.77 15.88 -2.51
C LEU A 198 -15.38 15.07 -1.35
N ASP A 199 -16.63 14.63 -1.50
CA ASP A 199 -17.33 13.81 -0.50
C ASP A 199 -16.83 12.35 -0.49
N THR A 200 -16.27 11.88 -1.61
CA THR A 200 -15.77 10.51 -1.79
C THR A 200 -14.24 10.44 -1.87
N ASP A 201 -13.53 11.51 -1.49
CA ASP A 201 -12.06 11.61 -1.50
C ASP A 201 -11.38 11.30 -2.86
N ILE A 202 -12.11 11.41 -3.98
CA ILE A 202 -11.54 11.35 -5.33
C ILE A 202 -10.73 12.61 -5.64
N ALA A 203 -11.16 13.76 -5.13
CA ALA A 203 -10.51 15.05 -5.33
C ALA A 203 -10.28 15.76 -4.00
N MET A 204 -9.24 16.59 -3.93
CA MET A 204 -8.95 17.40 -2.75
C MET A 204 -9.48 18.83 -2.94
N SER A 205 -9.95 19.44 -1.85
CA SER A 205 -10.43 20.84 -1.85
C SER A 205 -9.33 21.86 -2.17
N THR A 206 -8.06 21.46 -2.04
CA THR A 206 -6.88 22.25 -2.38
C THR A 206 -6.61 22.33 -3.87
N TYR A 207 -7.29 21.52 -4.70
CA TYR A 207 -7.12 21.56 -6.14
C TYR A 207 -7.65 22.84 -6.78
N SER A 208 -6.92 23.34 -7.77
CA SER A 208 -7.33 24.49 -8.59
C SER A 208 -8.17 24.02 -9.77
N PHE A 209 -9.48 23.81 -9.55
CA PHE A 209 -10.38 23.17 -10.52
C PHE A 209 -10.47 23.84 -11.90
N GLY A 210 -10.23 25.16 -11.99
CA GLY A 210 -10.20 25.89 -13.27
C GLY A 210 -8.84 25.92 -13.97
N ALA A 211 -7.77 25.41 -13.34
CA ALA A 211 -6.43 25.38 -13.91
C ALA A 211 -6.28 24.23 -14.92
N ALA A 212 -5.24 24.32 -15.75
CA ALA A 212 -4.82 23.20 -16.59
C ALA A 212 -4.35 22.04 -15.70
N LEU A 213 -4.66 20.80 -16.10
CA LEU A 213 -4.29 19.61 -15.35
C LEU A 213 -2.77 19.45 -15.28
N ASP A 214 -2.21 19.42 -14.08
CA ASP A 214 -0.80 19.07 -13.85
C ASP A 214 -0.62 17.57 -13.62
N ALA A 215 0.63 17.11 -13.77
CA ALA A 215 1.03 15.72 -13.62
C ALA A 215 0.59 15.09 -12.29
N LYS A 216 0.87 15.75 -11.15
CA LYS A 216 0.62 15.18 -9.82
C LYS A 216 -0.87 15.01 -9.59
N THR A 217 -1.68 15.99 -9.99
CA THR A 217 -3.14 15.87 -9.91
C THR A 217 -3.68 14.82 -10.89
N ALA A 218 -3.11 14.67 -12.09
CA ALA A 218 -3.51 13.63 -13.03
C ALA A 218 -3.27 12.21 -12.46
N ASP A 219 -2.08 11.94 -11.93
CA ASP A 219 -1.74 10.65 -11.33
C ASP A 219 -2.63 10.32 -10.14
N ALA A 220 -2.89 11.31 -9.28
CA ALA A 220 -3.78 11.14 -8.12
C ALA A 220 -5.22 10.83 -8.53
N LEU A 221 -5.74 11.50 -9.56
CA LEU A 221 -7.09 11.26 -10.06
C LEU A 221 -7.21 9.87 -10.70
N LEU A 222 -6.26 9.46 -11.54
CA LEU A 222 -6.27 8.12 -12.14
C LEU A 222 -6.20 7.03 -11.08
N MET A 223 -5.32 7.19 -10.07
CA MET A 223 -5.23 6.25 -8.97
C MET A 223 -6.48 6.20 -8.09
N ALA A 224 -7.16 7.34 -7.89
CA ALA A 224 -8.44 7.35 -7.18
C ALA A 224 -9.51 6.50 -7.90
N ALA A 225 -9.61 6.62 -9.23
CA ALA A 225 -10.50 5.76 -10.03
C ALA A 225 -10.11 4.28 -9.94
N VAL A 226 -8.82 3.97 -10.13
CA VAL A 226 -8.28 2.61 -10.01
C VAL A 226 -8.61 1.95 -8.68
N ASN A 227 -8.45 2.68 -7.57
CA ASN A 227 -8.70 2.16 -6.23
C ASN A 227 -10.18 1.94 -5.96
N ILE A 228 -11.05 2.88 -6.35
CA ILE A 228 -12.50 2.77 -6.13
C ILE A 228 -13.13 1.68 -7.00
N SER A 229 -12.63 1.52 -8.22
CA SER A 229 -13.08 0.45 -9.13
C SER A 229 -12.49 -0.92 -8.78
N SER A 230 -11.71 -1.04 -7.69
CA SER A 230 -11.11 -2.28 -7.21
C SER A 230 -10.22 -3.02 -8.21
N ILE A 231 -9.64 -2.30 -9.18
CA ILE A 231 -8.67 -2.84 -10.16
C ILE A 231 -7.22 -2.52 -9.77
N GLY A 232 -7.02 -1.83 -8.64
CA GLY A 232 -5.73 -1.43 -8.12
C GLY A 232 -5.20 -2.33 -7.00
N ARG A 233 -4.62 -1.69 -5.99
CA ARG A 233 -4.10 -2.37 -4.80
C ARG A 233 -5.24 -3.02 -4.03
N ASN A 234 -5.02 -4.24 -3.58
CA ASN A 234 -5.95 -5.00 -2.75
C ASN A 234 -5.34 -5.16 -1.36
N TYR A 235 -5.87 -4.44 -0.36
CA TYR A 235 -5.32 -4.45 0.99
C TYR A 235 -6.36 -4.08 2.05
N LEU A 236 -6.11 -4.53 3.27
CA LEU A 236 -7.04 -4.37 4.40
C LEU A 236 -6.95 -2.97 5.03
N GLY A 237 -5.77 -2.38 5.03
CA GLY A 237 -5.49 -1.08 5.64
C GLY A 237 -3.99 -0.84 5.83
N MET A 238 -3.66 0.24 6.51
CA MET A 238 -2.30 0.52 6.98
C MET A 238 -2.02 -0.26 8.27
N ALA A 239 -0.75 -0.57 8.53
CA ALA A 239 -0.33 -1.16 9.81
C ALA A 239 -0.67 -0.22 10.98
N SER A 240 -0.63 1.10 10.76
CA SER A 240 -1.00 2.12 11.74
C SER A 240 -2.51 2.31 11.94
N ASP A 241 -3.38 1.70 11.11
CA ASP A 241 -4.82 1.86 11.26
C ASP A 241 -5.31 1.25 12.59
N PRO A 242 -6.11 1.96 13.40
CA PRO A 242 -6.59 1.45 14.69
C PRO A 242 -7.39 0.15 14.60
N ASP A 243 -8.02 -0.12 13.45
CA ASP A 243 -8.86 -1.30 13.22
C ASP A 243 -8.14 -2.44 12.47
N ILE A 244 -6.85 -2.29 12.14
CA ILE A 244 -6.10 -3.29 11.34
C ILE A 244 -6.09 -4.68 11.98
N TYR A 245 -5.94 -4.75 13.30
CA TYR A 245 -5.89 -6.02 14.04
C TYR A 245 -7.22 -6.79 13.93
N ALA A 246 -8.33 -6.07 14.03
CA ALA A 246 -9.66 -6.66 13.88
C ALA A 246 -9.93 -7.09 12.44
N LYS A 247 -9.48 -6.31 11.46
CA LYS A 247 -9.56 -6.66 10.03
C LYS A 247 -8.78 -7.92 9.70
N LEU A 248 -7.55 -8.05 10.19
CA LEU A 248 -6.73 -9.27 10.02
C LEU A 248 -7.43 -10.49 10.65
N GLN A 249 -7.93 -10.35 11.87
CA GLN A 249 -8.64 -11.45 12.53
C GLN A 249 -9.91 -11.86 11.79
N SER A 250 -10.71 -10.90 11.33
CA SER A 250 -11.92 -11.16 10.56
C SER A 250 -11.62 -11.79 9.20
N THR A 251 -10.53 -11.38 8.56
CA THR A 251 -10.08 -11.90 7.27
C THR A 251 -9.60 -13.34 7.42
N TRP A 252 -8.74 -13.61 8.40
CA TRP A 252 -8.29 -14.97 8.71
C TRP A 252 -9.47 -15.92 9.02
N ASN A 253 -10.45 -15.44 9.79
CA ASN A 253 -11.63 -16.23 10.15
C ASN A 253 -12.57 -16.49 8.97
N SER A 254 -12.47 -15.75 7.86
CA SER A 254 -13.26 -15.97 6.65
C SER A 254 -12.62 -17.00 5.71
N PHE A 255 -11.33 -17.31 5.91
CA PHE A 255 -10.63 -18.29 5.10
C PHE A 255 -11.03 -19.72 5.45
N THR A 256 -11.14 -20.52 4.40
CA THR A 256 -11.35 -21.96 4.47
C THR A 256 -10.41 -22.62 3.48
N ASN A 257 -10.02 -23.89 3.69
CA ASN A 257 -9.29 -24.65 2.68
C ASN A 257 -10.02 -24.53 1.33
N PHE A 258 -9.28 -24.06 0.34
CA PHE A 258 -9.69 -24.04 -1.05
C PHE A 258 -8.79 -25.00 -1.82
N ASP A 259 -9.34 -25.57 -2.88
CA ASP A 259 -8.66 -26.60 -3.64
C ASP A 259 -8.94 -26.41 -5.13
N ASP A 260 -7.91 -26.62 -5.93
CA ASP A 260 -8.03 -26.87 -7.35
C ASP A 260 -7.54 -28.29 -7.59
N GLU A 261 -8.46 -29.20 -7.92
CA GLU A 261 -8.18 -30.63 -7.97
C GLU A 261 -7.06 -30.96 -8.98
N LYS A 262 -6.99 -30.21 -10.09
CA LYS A 262 -5.98 -30.42 -11.13
C LYS A 262 -4.59 -30.04 -10.61
N LEU A 263 -4.45 -28.82 -10.10
CA LEU A 263 -3.19 -28.31 -9.56
C LEU A 263 -2.75 -29.03 -8.29
N SER A 264 -3.67 -29.41 -7.40
CA SER A 264 -3.35 -30.17 -6.19
C SER A 264 -2.87 -31.58 -6.51
N ASN A 265 -3.55 -32.30 -7.40
CA ASN A 265 -3.10 -33.64 -7.81
C ASN A 265 -1.75 -33.57 -8.53
N PHE A 266 -1.57 -32.57 -9.40
CA PHE A 266 -0.33 -32.34 -10.12
C PHE A 266 0.83 -31.94 -9.18
N GLY A 267 0.62 -30.96 -8.30
CA GLY A 267 1.62 -30.50 -7.35
C GLY A 267 2.07 -31.62 -6.40
N ALA A 268 1.15 -32.48 -5.96
CA ALA A 268 1.50 -33.68 -5.20
C ALA A 268 2.50 -34.58 -5.95
N GLN A 269 2.41 -34.68 -7.28
CA GLN A 269 3.39 -35.42 -8.09
C GLN A 269 4.77 -34.78 -8.09
N LEU A 270 4.86 -33.44 -8.05
CA LEU A 270 6.15 -32.75 -7.90
C LEU A 270 6.85 -33.16 -6.59
N VAL A 271 6.09 -33.28 -5.49
CA VAL A 271 6.62 -33.70 -4.19
C VAL A 271 6.95 -35.19 -4.15
N ILE A 272 6.06 -36.04 -4.70
CA ILE A 272 6.26 -37.50 -4.75
C ILE A 272 7.53 -37.85 -5.53
N GLN A 273 7.75 -37.20 -6.68
CA GLN A 273 8.93 -37.39 -7.54
C GLN A 273 10.18 -36.64 -7.05
N GLY A 274 10.06 -35.92 -5.93
CA GLY A 274 11.15 -35.16 -5.30
C GLY A 274 11.65 -33.99 -6.14
N ALA A 275 10.83 -33.48 -7.08
CA ALA A 275 11.14 -32.27 -7.84
C ALA A 275 11.02 -31.01 -6.98
N SER A 276 10.15 -31.04 -5.96
CA SER A 276 10.06 -30.04 -4.89
C SER A 276 9.87 -30.71 -3.53
N THR A 277 10.18 -30.01 -2.44
CA THR A 277 9.86 -30.44 -1.06
C THR A 277 8.44 -30.06 -0.64
N GLY A 278 7.83 -29.11 -1.36
CA GLY A 278 6.45 -28.67 -1.18
C GLY A 278 6.05 -27.62 -2.22
N TYR A 279 4.81 -27.17 -2.15
CA TYR A 279 4.29 -26.06 -2.96
C TYR A 279 3.14 -25.40 -2.20
N SER A 280 2.82 -24.16 -2.55
CA SER A 280 1.61 -23.50 -2.08
C SER A 280 0.62 -23.36 -3.22
N LEU A 281 -0.65 -23.69 -2.99
CA LEU A 281 -1.78 -23.36 -3.86
C LEU A 281 -2.34 -22.00 -3.48
N LYS A 282 -2.57 -21.14 -4.48
CA LYS A 282 -3.11 -19.78 -4.33
C LYS A 282 -4.24 -19.51 -5.33
N TYR A 283 -5.04 -18.51 -4.99
CA TYR A 283 -6.05 -17.91 -5.86
C TYR A 283 -5.68 -16.45 -6.10
N ASP A 284 -5.48 -16.09 -7.36
CA ASP A 284 -4.92 -14.81 -7.79
C ASP A 284 -5.84 -13.63 -7.41
N GLY A 285 -7.14 -13.87 -7.16
CA GLY A 285 -8.06 -12.84 -6.70
C GLY A 285 -7.76 -12.28 -5.30
N TYR A 286 -6.81 -12.87 -4.56
CA TYR A 286 -6.31 -12.31 -3.30
C TYR A 286 -5.06 -11.44 -3.46
N ASP A 287 -4.44 -11.42 -4.64
CA ASP A 287 -3.17 -10.76 -4.86
C ASP A 287 -3.20 -9.30 -4.42
N ALA A 288 -2.20 -8.91 -3.62
CA ALA A 288 -2.14 -7.56 -3.06
C ALA A 288 -1.96 -6.46 -4.12
N ASN A 289 -1.43 -6.82 -5.29
CA ASN A 289 -1.04 -5.90 -6.36
C ASN A 289 -0.13 -4.78 -5.86
N PHE A 290 0.79 -5.07 -4.94
CA PHE A 290 1.73 -4.08 -4.42
C PHE A 290 2.93 -3.87 -5.35
N LEU A 291 3.53 -2.68 -5.30
CA LEU A 291 4.79 -2.40 -5.99
C LEU A 291 5.92 -3.23 -5.37
N SER A 292 6.41 -4.25 -6.09
CA SER A 292 7.40 -5.22 -5.61
C SER A 292 8.61 -4.57 -4.92
N LYS A 293 9.07 -3.43 -5.43
CA LYS A 293 10.17 -2.63 -4.88
C LYS A 293 9.98 -2.21 -3.43
N TYR A 294 8.75 -2.07 -2.95
CA TYR A 294 8.47 -1.71 -1.56
C TYR A 294 7.86 -2.88 -0.79
N THR A 295 7.87 -4.10 -1.33
CA THR A 295 7.10 -5.21 -0.77
C THR A 295 7.96 -6.31 -0.19
N LEU A 296 7.58 -6.78 1.00
CA LEU A 296 7.94 -8.10 1.52
C LEU A 296 6.67 -8.94 1.71
N SER A 297 6.84 -10.25 1.60
CA SER A 297 5.85 -11.27 1.94
C SER A 297 6.36 -12.06 3.13
N TYR A 298 5.52 -12.25 4.15
CA TYR A 298 5.83 -13.04 5.36
C TYR A 298 4.87 -14.22 5.46
N GLY A 299 5.39 -15.44 5.31
CA GLY A 299 4.59 -16.67 5.30
C GLY A 299 4.43 -17.26 6.71
N HIS A 300 3.20 -17.54 7.14
CA HIS A 300 2.93 -18.16 8.44
C HIS A 300 1.50 -18.73 8.53
N SER A 301 1.20 -19.50 9.58
CA SER A 301 -0.11 -20.16 9.81
C SER A 301 -0.81 -19.77 11.12
N ASP A 302 -0.37 -18.69 11.78
CA ASP A 302 -0.86 -18.29 13.11
C ASP A 302 -1.26 -16.82 13.08
N ILE A 303 -2.54 -16.55 13.25
CA ILE A 303 -3.08 -15.20 13.23
C ILE A 303 -2.59 -14.35 14.40
N THR A 304 -2.30 -14.98 15.56
CA THR A 304 -1.72 -14.28 16.71
C THR A 304 -0.35 -13.73 16.35
N HIS A 305 0.43 -14.49 15.57
CA HIS A 305 1.74 -14.06 15.09
C HIS A 305 1.61 -12.82 14.19
N ALA A 306 0.71 -12.84 13.19
CA ALA A 306 0.48 -11.68 12.32
C ALA A 306 0.08 -10.44 13.11
N ILE A 307 -0.84 -10.57 14.07
CA ILE A 307 -1.29 -9.44 14.91
C ILE A 307 -0.12 -8.85 15.71
N GLN A 308 0.70 -9.70 16.33
CA GLN A 308 1.87 -9.24 17.09
C GLN A 308 2.95 -8.65 16.19
N LEU A 309 3.14 -9.19 14.98
CA LEU A 309 4.06 -8.66 13.99
C LEU A 309 3.68 -7.24 13.57
N ILE A 310 2.41 -6.97 13.27
CA ILE A 310 1.94 -5.61 12.97
C ILE A 310 2.14 -4.67 14.16
N GLY A 311 1.86 -5.13 15.38
CA GLY A 311 2.13 -4.36 16.59
C GLY A 311 3.61 -4.02 16.78
N LEU A 312 4.51 -4.94 16.43
CA LEU A 312 5.96 -4.72 16.46
C LEU A 312 6.40 -3.69 15.41
N LEU A 313 5.91 -3.76 14.17
CA LEU A 313 6.26 -2.76 13.15
C LEU A 313 5.86 -1.35 13.60
N ASN A 314 4.66 -1.22 14.16
CA ASN A 314 4.18 0.05 14.72
C ASN A 314 5.05 0.58 15.87
N SER A 315 5.54 -0.28 16.77
CA SER A 315 6.43 0.17 17.86
C SER A 315 7.78 0.67 17.36
N GLU A 316 8.25 0.14 16.24
CA GLU A 316 9.48 0.56 15.57
C GLU A 316 9.29 1.75 14.61
N GLY A 317 8.07 2.30 14.53
CA GLY A 317 7.75 3.42 13.64
C GLY A 317 7.78 3.05 12.16
N ILE A 318 7.57 1.77 11.84
CA ILE A 318 7.50 1.23 10.48
C ILE A 318 6.02 1.05 10.11
N ASP A 319 5.56 1.76 9.10
CA ASP A 319 4.21 1.62 8.54
C ASP A 319 4.24 0.95 7.16
N ALA A 320 3.16 0.26 6.84
CA ALA A 320 3.00 -0.45 5.58
C ALA A 320 1.52 -0.66 5.24
N LYS A 321 1.19 -0.70 3.95
CA LYS A 321 -0.09 -1.29 3.51
C LYS A 321 -0.05 -2.79 3.79
N VAL A 322 -1.10 -3.32 4.42
CA VAL A 322 -1.17 -4.71 4.87
C VAL A 322 -2.24 -5.47 4.09
N GLN A 323 -1.84 -6.58 3.46
CA GLN A 323 -2.74 -7.55 2.85
C GLN A 323 -2.44 -8.96 3.35
N MET A 324 -3.46 -9.80 3.47
CA MET A 324 -3.32 -11.20 3.84
C MET A 324 -3.82 -12.09 2.69
N GLU A 325 -2.88 -12.74 2.00
CA GLU A 325 -3.17 -13.70 0.93
C GLU A 325 -3.26 -15.11 1.55
N PRO A 326 -4.42 -15.78 1.53
CA PRO A 326 -4.50 -17.15 2.01
C PRO A 326 -3.81 -18.10 1.03
N LYS A 327 -3.24 -19.17 1.54
CA LYS A 327 -2.63 -20.24 0.73
C LYS A 327 -2.84 -21.59 1.37
N VAL A 328 -2.91 -22.63 0.56
CA VAL A 328 -2.81 -24.01 1.07
C VAL A 328 -1.40 -24.50 0.77
N SER A 329 -0.61 -24.72 1.81
CA SER A 329 0.74 -25.27 1.71
C SER A 329 0.67 -26.80 1.74
N ILE A 330 1.21 -27.43 0.70
CA ILE A 330 1.29 -28.88 0.55
C ILE A 330 2.75 -29.31 0.54
N TYR A 331 3.14 -30.12 1.52
CA TYR A 331 4.52 -30.55 1.71
C TYR A 331 4.61 -31.93 2.34
N GLU A 332 5.77 -32.55 2.26
CA GLU A 332 5.99 -33.85 2.90
C GLU A 332 5.98 -33.73 4.43
N TYR A 333 5.14 -34.52 5.09
CA TYR A 333 5.09 -34.61 6.55
C TYR A 333 6.25 -35.48 7.05
N MET A 334 7.08 -34.92 7.91
CA MET A 334 8.17 -35.67 8.55
C MET A 334 7.64 -36.46 9.73
N VAL A 335 7.76 -37.79 9.69
CA VAL A 335 7.28 -38.70 10.75
C VAL A 335 7.97 -38.48 12.11
N GLU A 336 9.08 -37.73 12.15
CA GLU A 336 9.73 -37.27 13.37
C GLU A 336 8.92 -36.21 14.13
N TRP A 337 7.98 -35.52 13.47
CA TRP A 337 7.06 -34.59 14.11
C TRP A 337 5.95 -35.30 14.90
N GLY A 338 5.69 -36.58 14.61
CA GLY A 338 4.65 -37.35 15.26
C GLY A 338 4.16 -38.51 14.40
N ASP A 339 3.31 -39.37 15.00
CA ASP A 339 2.64 -40.45 14.26
C ASP A 339 1.51 -39.85 13.40
N PRO A 340 1.64 -39.84 12.05
CA PRO A 340 0.68 -39.19 11.17
C PRO A 340 -0.71 -39.84 11.24
N THR A 341 -0.80 -41.11 11.64
CA THR A 341 -2.09 -41.82 11.77
C THR A 341 -2.90 -41.37 12.99
N LYS A 342 -2.28 -40.62 13.91
CA LYS A 342 -2.92 -40.07 15.11
C LYS A 342 -3.28 -38.60 14.98
N VAL A 343 -2.97 -37.96 13.85
CA VAL A 343 -3.28 -36.56 13.63
C VAL A 343 -4.71 -36.44 13.10
N GLU A 344 -5.56 -35.74 13.84
CA GLU A 344 -6.94 -35.48 13.43
C GLU A 344 -6.97 -34.37 12.38
N ALA A 345 -7.71 -34.60 11.28
CA ALA A 345 -7.93 -33.58 10.27
C ALA A 345 -8.84 -32.47 10.83
N THR A 346 -8.52 -31.24 10.48
CA THR A 346 -9.30 -30.03 10.77
C THR A 346 -9.69 -29.34 9.46
N PRO A 347 -10.57 -28.32 9.47
CA PRO A 347 -10.88 -27.55 8.27
C PRO A 347 -9.69 -26.83 7.63
N THR A 348 -8.56 -26.72 8.32
CA THR A 348 -7.35 -26.01 7.91
C THR A 348 -6.11 -26.90 7.89
N TYR A 349 -6.22 -28.18 8.21
CA TYR A 349 -5.07 -29.09 8.32
C TYR A 349 -5.49 -30.53 8.05
N GLU A 350 -4.83 -31.22 7.14
CA GLU A 350 -5.01 -32.66 6.95
C GLU A 350 -3.72 -33.36 6.49
N LEU A 351 -3.63 -34.66 6.78
CA LEU A 351 -2.54 -35.52 6.30
C LEU A 351 -3.10 -36.58 5.35
N LYS A 352 -2.51 -36.68 4.16
CA LYS A 352 -2.85 -37.71 3.15
C LYS A 352 -1.69 -38.65 2.93
N ALA A 353 -1.93 -39.96 3.09
CA ALA A 353 -0.91 -40.97 2.84
C ALA A 353 -0.55 -41.03 1.34
N ILE A 354 0.74 -41.15 1.04
CA ILE A 354 1.28 -41.38 -0.31
C ILE A 354 2.15 -42.65 -0.32
N SER A 355 2.58 -43.08 -1.51
CA SER A 355 3.34 -44.33 -1.67
C SER A 355 4.63 -44.34 -0.83
N GLY A 356 5.00 -45.51 -0.29
CA GLY A 356 6.26 -45.70 0.43
C GLY A 356 6.21 -45.32 1.92
N GLY A 357 5.01 -45.20 2.51
CA GLY A 357 4.84 -44.86 3.93
C GLY A 357 5.03 -43.36 4.24
N ARG A 358 5.13 -42.53 3.20
CA ARG A 358 5.22 -41.06 3.27
C ARG A 358 3.83 -40.45 3.36
N TRP A 359 3.75 -39.21 3.81
CA TRP A 359 2.50 -38.46 3.97
C TRP A 359 2.68 -37.04 3.43
N LEU A 360 1.63 -36.49 2.83
CA LEU A 360 1.55 -35.08 2.48
C LEU A 360 0.69 -34.35 3.51
N CYS A 361 1.23 -33.28 4.05
CA CYS A 361 0.52 -32.28 4.82
C CYS A 361 -0.18 -31.32 3.88
N TYR A 362 -1.42 -30.95 4.18
CA TYR A 362 -2.16 -29.87 3.55
C TYR A 362 -2.55 -28.90 4.66
N ALA A 363 -1.95 -27.72 4.67
CA ALA A 363 -2.14 -26.74 5.74
C ALA A 363 -2.58 -25.39 5.16
N MET A 364 -3.66 -24.82 5.71
CA MET A 364 -4.01 -23.42 5.48
C MET A 364 -2.98 -22.53 6.15
N GLU A 365 -2.41 -21.63 5.38
CA GLU A 365 -1.47 -20.63 5.80
C GLU A 365 -1.84 -19.29 5.16
N TYR A 366 -1.05 -18.26 5.44
CA TYR A 366 -1.13 -16.99 4.75
C TYR A 366 0.25 -16.53 4.30
N ASP A 367 0.25 -15.68 3.28
CA ASP A 367 1.32 -14.73 3.02
C ASP A 367 0.84 -13.34 3.41
N LEU A 368 1.46 -12.77 4.44
CA LEU A 368 1.21 -11.40 4.87
C LEU A 368 2.07 -10.48 3.99
N LYS A 369 1.41 -9.75 3.10
CA LYS A 369 2.05 -8.83 2.14
C LYS A 369 2.10 -7.44 2.77
N LEU A 370 3.28 -6.84 2.73
CA LEU A 370 3.55 -5.53 3.33
C LEU A 370 4.17 -4.62 2.28
N GLU A 371 3.45 -3.58 1.82
CA GLU A 371 4.02 -2.50 1.00
C GLU A 371 4.43 -1.34 1.92
N PHE A 372 5.73 -1.24 2.18
CA PHE A 372 6.29 -0.23 3.08
C PHE A 372 6.29 1.16 2.45
N ASP A 373 6.25 2.20 3.29
CA ASP A 373 6.33 3.59 2.84
C ASP A 373 7.65 3.87 2.13
N THR A 374 8.76 3.35 2.63
CA THR A 374 10.09 3.54 2.02
C THR A 374 10.86 2.23 1.87
N ILE A 375 11.84 2.24 0.96
CA ILE A 375 12.82 1.13 0.83
C ILE A 375 13.60 0.95 2.13
N LYS A 376 13.88 2.06 2.84
CA LYS A 376 14.59 2.01 4.13
C LYS A 376 13.81 1.21 5.16
N ASP A 377 12.50 1.39 5.24
CA ASP A 377 11.65 0.69 6.21
C ASP A 377 11.51 -0.80 5.84
N ARG A 378 11.33 -1.10 4.54
CA ARG A 378 11.41 -2.46 4.02
C ARG A 378 12.73 -3.15 4.39
N ASP A 379 13.85 -2.46 4.21
CA ASP A 379 15.19 -3.01 4.48
C ASP A 379 15.49 -3.14 5.99
N ALA A 380 14.85 -2.32 6.83
CA ALA A 380 14.91 -2.41 8.28
C ALA A 380 14.15 -3.63 8.83
N PHE A 381 13.10 -4.10 8.12
CA PHE A 381 12.25 -5.22 8.53
C PHE A 381 13.04 -6.44 9.01
N HIS A 382 14.04 -6.88 8.26
CA HIS A 382 14.87 -8.04 8.63
C HIS A 382 15.50 -7.89 10.02
N SER A 383 16.07 -6.72 10.33
CA SER A 383 16.74 -6.51 11.62
C SER A 383 15.74 -6.49 12.78
N VAL A 384 14.53 -5.98 12.53
CA VAL A 384 13.41 -6.04 13.48
C VAL A 384 13.00 -7.50 13.73
N ILE A 385 12.81 -8.29 12.68
CA ILE A 385 12.48 -9.72 12.83
C ILE A 385 13.59 -10.49 13.56
N GLU A 386 14.85 -10.32 13.18
CA GLU A 386 15.99 -11.00 13.82
C GLU A 386 16.17 -10.66 15.31
N ALA A 387 15.66 -9.52 15.77
CA ALA A 387 15.67 -9.16 17.18
C ALA A 387 14.64 -9.97 18.00
N TYR A 388 13.52 -10.39 17.39
CA TYR A 388 12.37 -10.98 18.08
C TYR A 388 11.92 -12.36 17.52
N ALA A 389 12.65 -12.90 16.54
CA ALA A 389 12.51 -14.27 16.06
C ALA A 389 13.12 -15.27 17.04
N LYS A 390 12.59 -16.49 17.06
CA LYS A 390 13.05 -17.53 17.99
C LYS A 390 14.43 -18.01 17.59
N LYS A 391 15.34 -18.06 18.57
CA LYS A 391 16.72 -18.53 18.37
C LYS A 391 17.00 -19.84 19.07
N TYR A 392 16.27 -20.11 20.16
CA TYR A 392 16.50 -21.26 21.02
C TYR A 392 15.17 -21.87 21.43
N ASP A 393 15.14 -23.18 21.67
CA ASP A 393 13.93 -23.90 22.08
C ASP A 393 13.42 -23.50 23.46
N THR A 394 14.35 -23.21 24.36
CA THR A 394 14.09 -22.56 25.64
C THR A 394 14.29 -21.06 25.46
N ASN A 395 13.61 -20.21 26.25
CA ASN A 395 13.93 -18.78 26.35
C ASN A 395 15.27 -18.56 27.10
N VAL A 396 16.28 -19.35 26.75
CA VAL A 396 17.59 -19.49 27.35
C VAL A 396 18.56 -19.85 26.22
N ASP A 397 19.68 -19.14 26.12
CA ASP A 397 20.73 -19.39 25.14
C ASP A 397 21.61 -20.60 25.50
N SER A 398 22.58 -20.91 24.63
CA SER A 398 23.52 -22.02 24.83
C SER A 398 24.39 -21.91 26.09
N ASP A 399 24.53 -20.71 26.66
CA ASP A 399 25.27 -20.44 27.90
C ASP A 399 24.38 -20.51 29.15
N GLY A 400 23.08 -20.78 29.00
CA GLY A 400 22.14 -20.80 30.11
C GLY A 400 21.60 -19.41 30.50
N LYS A 401 21.79 -18.38 29.67
CA LYS A 401 21.29 -17.02 29.94
C LYS A 401 19.88 -16.83 29.37
N PRO A 402 18.95 -16.20 30.09
CA PRO A 402 17.62 -15.90 29.58
C PRO A 402 17.67 -15.08 28.29
N THR A 403 16.81 -15.42 27.34
CA THR A 403 16.64 -14.69 26.07
C THR A 403 15.40 -13.80 26.13
N VAL A 404 15.31 -12.82 25.24
CA VAL A 404 14.17 -11.90 25.15
C VAL A 404 12.89 -12.68 24.81
N PRO A 405 11.74 -12.39 25.43
CA PRO A 405 10.44 -12.92 25.00
C PRO A 405 10.15 -12.57 23.54
N LEU A 406 9.58 -13.51 22.80
CA LEU A 406 9.46 -13.47 21.34
C LEU A 406 8.00 -13.33 20.91
N LEU A 407 7.77 -12.98 19.64
CA LEU A 407 6.41 -13.02 19.08
C LEU A 407 5.85 -14.45 19.18
N ALA A 408 4.54 -14.55 19.36
CA ALA A 408 3.80 -15.81 19.42
C ALA A 408 4.13 -16.66 18.20
N SER A 409 4.47 -17.94 18.39
CA SER A 409 4.83 -18.83 17.30
C SER A 409 5.97 -18.34 16.40
N SER A 410 6.83 -17.42 16.86
CA SER A 410 8.07 -17.09 16.14
C SER A 410 8.86 -18.36 15.91
N TRP A 411 8.97 -18.79 14.66
CA TRP A 411 9.83 -19.91 14.32
C TRP A 411 11.28 -19.46 14.26
N TRP A 412 12.14 -20.46 14.31
CA TRP A 412 13.57 -20.33 14.15
C TRP A 412 13.97 -20.15 12.67
N GLN A 413 13.03 -20.45 11.77
CA GLN A 413 13.11 -20.20 10.33
C GLN A 413 11.89 -19.38 9.88
N PRO A 414 11.78 -18.09 10.27
CA PRO A 414 10.72 -17.25 9.74
C PRO A 414 10.88 -17.19 8.22
N LEU A 415 9.80 -17.39 7.47
CA LEU A 415 9.80 -17.25 6.02
C LEU A 415 9.40 -15.83 5.67
N TYR A 416 10.33 -15.05 5.14
CA TYR A 416 9.97 -13.82 4.44
C TYR A 416 10.82 -13.58 3.21
N SER A 417 10.19 -12.96 2.21
CA SER A 417 10.71 -12.91 0.86
C SER A 417 10.26 -11.66 0.10
N THR A 418 10.95 -11.35 -0.99
CA THR A 418 10.56 -10.32 -1.97
C THR A 418 10.89 -10.79 -3.38
N THR A 419 10.11 -10.35 -4.36
CA THR A 419 10.42 -10.52 -5.78
C THR A 419 11.30 -9.39 -6.32
N TYR A 420 11.54 -8.34 -5.52
CA TYR A 420 12.43 -7.26 -5.90
C TYR A 420 13.90 -7.67 -5.69
N PRO A 421 14.78 -7.49 -6.70
CA PRO A 421 16.19 -7.80 -6.56
C PRO A 421 16.86 -7.13 -5.36
N THR A 422 17.39 -7.94 -4.45
CA THR A 422 18.09 -7.45 -3.26
C THR A 422 19.16 -8.42 -2.78
N THR A 423 20.26 -7.86 -2.27
CA THR A 423 21.27 -8.58 -1.48
C THR A 423 21.38 -8.02 -0.06
N VAL A 424 20.50 -7.08 0.30
CA VAL A 424 20.45 -6.48 1.63
C VAL A 424 20.16 -7.58 2.64
N ASN A 425 20.80 -7.53 3.81
CA ASN A 425 20.64 -8.53 4.86
C ASN A 425 20.94 -9.98 4.44
N ASN A 426 21.82 -10.16 3.43
CA ASN A 426 22.25 -11.47 2.94
C ASN A 426 21.10 -12.33 2.38
N PHE A 427 20.03 -11.70 1.88
CA PHE A 427 18.97 -12.40 1.16
C PHE A 427 19.55 -13.25 0.02
N LYS A 428 18.95 -14.42 -0.17
CA LYS A 428 19.41 -15.43 -1.12
C LYS A 428 18.40 -15.62 -2.23
N LEU A 429 18.90 -15.83 -3.44
CA LEU A 429 18.08 -16.07 -4.61
C LEU A 429 17.59 -17.52 -4.64
N LEU A 430 16.28 -17.68 -4.77
CA LEU A 430 15.55 -18.88 -5.14
C LEU A 430 14.70 -18.60 -6.38
N LYS A 431 14.03 -19.64 -6.86
CA LYS A 431 13.02 -19.57 -7.91
C LYS A 431 11.66 -19.96 -7.36
N ASP A 432 10.68 -19.09 -7.56
CA ASP A 432 9.27 -19.48 -7.52
C ASP A 432 8.87 -19.96 -8.92
N ASN A 433 8.48 -21.23 -9.05
CA ASN A 433 8.24 -21.86 -10.34
C ASN A 433 6.74 -21.94 -10.58
N ILE A 434 6.12 -20.79 -10.88
CA ILE A 434 4.67 -20.63 -10.86
C ILE A 434 4.04 -21.44 -11.99
N ILE A 435 3.00 -22.22 -11.67
CA ILE A 435 2.19 -22.95 -12.65
C ILE A 435 0.73 -22.53 -12.47
N TYR A 436 0.11 -22.03 -13.53
CA TYR A 436 -1.26 -21.49 -13.53
C TYR A 436 -2.28 -22.49 -14.10
N ASP A 437 -3.50 -22.49 -13.55
CA ASP A 437 -4.70 -23.07 -14.15
C ASP A 437 -5.90 -22.14 -13.87
N GLY A 438 -6.27 -21.33 -14.87
CA GLY A 438 -7.24 -20.26 -14.68
C GLY A 438 -6.76 -19.22 -13.67
N ASP A 439 -7.59 -18.93 -12.65
CA ASP A 439 -7.30 -17.97 -11.58
C ASP A 439 -6.57 -18.60 -10.38
N TYR A 440 -6.16 -19.88 -10.50
CA TYR A 440 -5.41 -20.60 -9.48
C TYR A 440 -3.97 -20.83 -9.93
N SER A 441 -3.07 -20.89 -8.95
CA SER A 441 -1.65 -21.07 -9.21
C SER A 441 -0.98 -21.91 -8.11
N ILE A 442 0.03 -22.70 -8.48
CA ILE A 442 0.92 -23.36 -7.52
C ILE A 442 2.34 -22.80 -7.57
N HIS A 443 2.96 -22.75 -6.39
CA HIS A 443 4.25 -22.09 -6.15
C HIS A 443 5.29 -23.06 -5.55
N PRO A 444 5.81 -24.02 -6.33
CA PRO A 444 6.94 -24.85 -5.91
C PRO A 444 8.25 -24.06 -5.94
N TYR A 445 8.82 -23.82 -4.76
CA TYR A 445 10.10 -23.14 -4.63
C TYR A 445 11.27 -24.08 -4.91
N SER A 446 12.32 -23.57 -5.54
CA SER A 446 13.56 -24.33 -5.75
C SER A 446 14.79 -23.41 -5.77
N THR A 447 15.98 -24.02 -5.67
CA THR A 447 17.22 -23.34 -6.07
C THR A 447 17.19 -23.07 -7.58
N THR A 448 18.05 -22.17 -8.06
CA THR A 448 18.12 -21.84 -9.49
C THR A 448 18.32 -23.05 -10.41
N ASP A 449 19.07 -24.05 -9.94
CA ASP A 449 19.35 -25.28 -10.69
C ASP A 449 18.18 -26.30 -10.60
N GLY A 450 17.29 -26.13 -9.63
CA GLY A 450 16.14 -26.99 -9.39
C GLY A 450 14.97 -26.76 -10.35
N THR A 451 14.87 -25.58 -10.97
CA THR A 451 13.81 -25.24 -11.94
C THR A 451 13.68 -26.27 -13.07
N ALA A 452 14.81 -26.76 -13.60
CA ALA A 452 14.81 -27.75 -14.69
C ALA A 452 14.16 -29.08 -14.28
N LYS A 453 14.30 -29.48 -13.01
CA LYS A 453 13.68 -30.69 -12.47
C LYS A 453 12.17 -30.56 -12.36
N ILE A 454 11.68 -29.40 -11.92
CA ILE A 454 10.24 -29.08 -11.89
C ILE A 454 9.67 -29.09 -13.31
N ALA A 455 10.30 -28.37 -14.25
CA ALA A 455 9.86 -28.31 -15.64
C ALA A 455 9.80 -29.71 -16.31
N ALA A 456 10.74 -30.59 -16.00
CA ALA A 456 10.73 -31.96 -16.53
C ALA A 456 9.53 -32.78 -16.03
N VAL A 457 9.13 -32.62 -14.77
CA VAL A 457 7.92 -33.30 -14.24
C VAL A 457 6.66 -32.69 -14.86
N VAL A 458 6.59 -31.36 -15.00
CA VAL A 458 5.45 -30.68 -15.65
C VAL A 458 5.24 -31.21 -17.06
N ALA A 459 6.29 -31.21 -17.88
CA ALA A 459 6.24 -31.73 -19.25
C ALA A 459 5.81 -33.21 -19.35
N SER A 460 6.07 -34.01 -18.31
CA SER A 460 5.69 -35.43 -18.28
C SER A 460 4.27 -35.67 -17.76
N VAL A 461 3.79 -34.89 -16.80
CA VAL A 461 2.58 -35.17 -16.03
C VAL A 461 1.41 -34.27 -16.46
N ALA A 462 1.70 -33.02 -16.80
CA ALA A 462 0.72 -32.00 -17.19
C ALA A 462 1.28 -31.15 -18.35
N PRO A 463 1.43 -31.72 -19.56
CA PRO A 463 2.09 -31.05 -20.69
C PRO A 463 1.30 -29.84 -21.25
N ASP A 464 0.06 -29.65 -20.82
CA ASP A 464 -0.78 -28.48 -21.10
C ASP A 464 -0.48 -27.29 -20.17
N LEU A 465 0.26 -27.52 -19.08
CA LEU A 465 0.66 -26.49 -18.12
C LEU A 465 2.08 -25.97 -18.42
N GLU A 466 2.30 -24.69 -18.13
CA GLU A 466 3.60 -24.02 -18.29
C GLU A 466 4.19 -23.64 -16.93
N VAL A 467 5.52 -23.71 -16.83
CA VAL A 467 6.26 -23.21 -15.67
C VAL A 467 6.77 -21.81 -15.97
N VAL A 468 6.37 -20.84 -15.14
CA VAL A 468 6.79 -19.44 -15.19
C VAL A 468 7.73 -19.18 -14.01
N PRO A 469 9.06 -19.30 -14.19
CA PRO A 469 10.01 -19.06 -13.10
C PRO A 469 10.18 -17.58 -12.81
N VAL A 470 9.96 -17.21 -11.55
CA VAL A 470 10.14 -15.85 -11.01
C VAL A 470 11.28 -15.86 -9.98
N ASP A 471 12.10 -14.80 -9.99
CA ASP A 471 13.14 -14.62 -8.97
C ASP A 471 12.49 -14.34 -7.60
N LEU A 472 12.90 -15.10 -6.60
CA LEU A 472 12.45 -14.94 -5.22
C LEU A 472 13.65 -14.76 -4.30
N TYR A 473 13.75 -13.60 -3.65
CA TYR A 473 14.82 -13.30 -2.70
C TYR A 473 14.29 -13.59 -1.30
N VAL A 474 14.87 -14.57 -0.63
CA VAL A 474 14.42 -15.05 0.68
C VAL A 474 15.46 -14.76 1.76
N ASN A 475 15.01 -14.67 3.01
CA ASN A 475 15.91 -14.53 4.14
C ASN A 475 16.83 -15.76 4.31
N PRO A 476 18.03 -15.58 4.92
CA PRO A 476 19.01 -16.66 5.04
C PRO A 476 18.49 -17.94 5.71
N ALA A 477 17.66 -17.81 6.74
CA ALA A 477 17.14 -18.95 7.50
C ALA A 477 16.28 -19.88 6.62
N PHE A 478 15.40 -19.31 5.79
CA PHE A 478 14.57 -20.09 4.87
C PHE A 478 15.40 -20.71 3.72
N TYR A 479 16.41 -20.01 3.22
CA TYR A 479 17.32 -20.60 2.23
C TYR A 479 18.05 -21.84 2.78
N ASN A 480 18.53 -21.78 4.02
CA ASN A 480 19.20 -22.90 4.66
C ASN A 480 18.25 -24.08 4.87
N TYR A 481 17.00 -23.80 5.29
CA TYR A 481 15.93 -24.81 5.36
C TYR A 481 15.76 -25.54 4.03
N LEU A 482 15.55 -24.79 2.95
CA LEU A 482 15.25 -25.36 1.63
C LEU A 482 16.43 -26.15 1.05
N THR A 483 17.67 -25.78 1.40
CA THR A 483 18.88 -26.46 0.94
C THR A 483 19.36 -27.59 1.87
N GLY A 484 18.69 -27.80 3.00
CA GLY A 484 19.08 -28.80 4.00
C GLY A 484 20.39 -28.49 4.71
N ALA A 485 20.85 -27.24 4.67
CA ALA A 485 21.99 -26.78 5.47
C ALA A 485 21.56 -26.65 6.94
N ASP A 486 22.48 -26.96 7.87
CA ASP A 486 22.23 -26.78 9.31
C ASP A 486 21.84 -25.33 9.60
N HIS A 487 20.99 -25.22 10.60
CA HIS A 487 19.91 -24.26 10.62
C HIS A 487 19.81 -23.58 12.00
N GLN A 488 20.71 -23.96 12.91
CA GLN A 488 21.07 -23.29 14.16
C GLN A 488 22.22 -22.30 13.96
#